data_AF-A0A4Y2GL78-F1
#
_entry.id   AF-A0A4Y2GL78-F1
#
_cell.length_a   1.000
_cell.length_b   1.000
_cell.length_c   1.000
_cell.angle_alpha   90.00
_cell.angle_beta   90.00
_cell.angle_gamma   90.00
#
_symmetry.space_group_name_H-M   'P 1'
#
loop_
_entity.id
_entity.type
_entity.pdbx_description
1 polymer ?
#
loop_
_entity_poly.entity_id
_entity_poly.type
_entity_poly.pdbx_seq_one_letter_code
_entity_poly.pdbx_strand_id
1 'polypeptide(L)'
;MSRQTMSCRLHKGGLFTRRPVVCAPLSPAHVRARLHWAHEHRSWTLEQWGHVLFTDESRFNIQNDSRRAMIWREPGTRYRGPKRPLQRWRVTCLGRDSNERSNRPLRVRWGFRHS
;
A
#
# COMPACT_ATOMS: atom_id res chain seq x y z
N MET A 1 15.03 22.01 -18.19
CA MET A 1 15.64 20.66 -18.10
C MET A 1 14.61 19.61 -18.45
N SER A 2 14.90 18.70 -19.39
CA SER A 2 13.93 17.68 -19.84
C SER A 2 13.84 16.45 -18.92
N ARG A 3 12.76 15.67 -19.01
CA ARG A 3 12.57 14.41 -18.25
C ARG A 3 13.69 13.41 -18.51
N GLN A 4 14.17 13.35 -19.75
CA GLN A 4 15.29 12.52 -20.18
C GLN A 4 16.57 12.93 -19.46
N THR A 5 16.85 14.24 -19.38
CA THR A 5 18.03 14.75 -18.68
C THR A 5 18.02 14.38 -17.19
N MET A 6 16.87 14.48 -16.54
CA MET A 6 16.72 14.05 -15.14
C MET A 6 16.90 12.54 -14.97
N SER A 7 16.29 11.74 -15.85
CA SER A 7 16.41 10.27 -15.84
C SER A 7 17.88 9.82 -15.99
N CYS A 8 18.60 10.37 -16.97
CA CYS A 8 20.02 10.06 -17.16
C CYS A 8 20.87 10.42 -15.94
N ARG A 9 20.64 11.58 -15.32
CA ARG A 9 21.37 11.98 -14.10
C ARG A 9 21.07 11.05 -12.92
N LEU A 10 19.81 10.65 -12.74
CA LEU A 10 19.41 9.74 -11.66
C LEU A 10 19.98 8.33 -11.86
N HIS A 11 19.97 7.82 -13.09
CA HIS A 11 20.63 6.54 -13.42
C HIS A 11 22.14 6.58 -13.22
N LYS A 12 22.81 7.68 -13.60
CA LYS A 12 24.24 7.88 -13.30
C LYS A 12 24.54 7.84 -11.80
N GLY A 13 23.59 8.27 -10.97
CA GLY A 13 23.64 8.16 -9.52
C GLY A 13 23.14 6.83 -8.94
N GLY A 14 22.90 5.81 -9.76
CA GLY A 14 22.44 4.48 -9.30
C GLY A 14 20.99 4.42 -8.82
N LEU A 15 20.19 5.45 -9.11
CA LEU A 15 18.78 5.51 -8.71
C LEU A 15 17.89 5.05 -9.85
N PHE A 16 16.88 4.24 -9.53
CA PHE A 16 15.93 3.73 -10.50
C PHE A 16 14.49 3.97 -10.08
N THR A 17 13.60 4.14 -11.07
CA THR A 17 12.16 4.23 -10.83
C THR A 17 11.62 2.91 -10.30
N ARG A 18 10.93 2.95 -9.15
CA ARG A 18 10.32 1.79 -8.51
C ARG A 18 8.98 2.17 -7.90
N ARG A 19 8.06 1.21 -7.81
CA ARG A 19 6.84 1.36 -6.99
C ARG A 19 7.22 1.30 -5.51
N PRO A 20 6.81 2.28 -4.68
CA PRO A 20 6.99 2.20 -3.24
C PRO A 20 6.19 1.03 -2.69
N VAL A 21 6.69 0.42 -1.62
CA VAL A 21 5.92 -0.53 -0.84
C VAL A 21 5.02 0.28 0.09
N VAL A 22 3.72 -0.02 0.07
CA VAL A 22 2.77 0.51 1.04
C VAL A 22 2.56 -0.58 2.07
N CYS A 23 3.02 -0.33 3.30
CA CYS A 23 2.78 -1.20 4.44
C CYS A 23 1.95 -0.43 5.46
N ALA A 24 0.91 -1.06 6.01
CA ALA A 24 0.27 -0.54 7.21
C ALA A 24 1.26 -0.70 8.38
N PRO A 25 1.54 0.36 9.16
CA PRO A 25 2.39 0.23 10.33
C PRO A 25 1.72 -0.70 11.34
N LEU A 26 2.46 -1.73 11.77
CA LEU A 26 2.02 -2.63 12.82
C LEU A 26 2.56 -2.16 14.17
N SER A 27 1.71 -2.19 15.20
CA SER A 27 2.18 -2.01 16.57
C SER A 27 3.05 -3.21 16.98
N PRO A 28 3.97 -3.06 17.94
CA PRO A 28 4.74 -4.19 18.46
C PRO A 28 3.87 -5.33 18.99
N ALA A 29 2.70 -5.01 19.55
CA ALA A 29 1.73 -6.02 19.99
C ALA A 29 1.16 -6.82 18.80
N HIS A 30 0.75 -6.15 17.72
CA HIS A 30 0.29 -6.83 16.51
C HIS A 30 1.38 -7.70 15.88
N VAL A 31 2.65 -7.26 15.92
CA VAL A 31 3.77 -8.06 15.41
C VAL A 31 3.91 -9.36 16.22
N ARG A 32 3.90 -9.28 17.56
CA ARG A 32 3.97 -10.48 18.42
C ARG A 32 2.79 -11.42 18.20
N ALA A 33 1.58 -10.89 18.16
CA ALA A 33 0.37 -11.70 17.97
C ALA A 33 0.40 -12.45 16.62
N ARG A 34 0.78 -11.76 15.53
CA ARG A 34 0.91 -12.38 14.21
C ARG A 34 1.99 -13.46 14.16
N LEU A 35 3.13 -13.21 14.82
CA LEU A 35 4.23 -14.17 14.88
C LEU A 35 3.83 -15.42 15.67
N HIS A 36 3.17 -15.24 16.83
CA HIS A 36 2.65 -16.34 17.64
C HIS A 36 1.67 -17.19 16.84
N TRP A 37 0.67 -16.56 16.24
CA TRP A 37 -0.32 -17.23 15.41
C TRP A 37 0.34 -18.03 14.28
N ALA A 38 1.31 -17.43 13.58
CA ALA A 38 2.04 -18.12 12.51
C ALA A 38 2.85 -19.33 13.01
N HIS A 39 3.41 -19.27 14.22
CA HIS A 39 4.12 -20.40 14.82
C HIS A 39 3.17 -21.55 15.19
N GLU A 40 2.04 -21.24 15.83
CA GLU A 40 1.04 -22.24 16.22
C GLU A 40 0.44 -22.97 15.01
N HIS A 41 0.24 -22.25 13.91
CA HIS A 41 -0.42 -22.77 12.70
C HIS A 41 0.59 -23.25 11.64
N ARG A 42 1.89 -23.23 11.93
CA ARG A 42 2.95 -23.58 10.97
C ARG A 42 2.85 -25.03 10.48
N SER A 43 2.46 -25.94 11.37
CA SER A 43 2.39 -27.39 11.10
C SER A 43 0.97 -27.87 10.80
N TRP A 44 0.04 -26.95 10.53
CA TRP A 44 -1.33 -27.33 10.19
C TRP A 44 -1.39 -28.07 8.86
N THR A 45 -2.17 -29.14 8.85
CA THR A 45 -2.45 -29.96 7.67
C THR A 45 -3.55 -29.34 6.81
N LEU A 46 -3.69 -29.80 5.56
CA LEU A 46 -4.72 -29.31 4.64
C LEU A 46 -6.14 -29.52 5.19
N GLU A 47 -6.38 -30.63 5.89
CA GLU A 47 -7.67 -30.93 6.52
C GLU A 47 -8.00 -29.88 7.60
N GLN A 48 -7.02 -29.55 8.44
CA GLN A 48 -7.18 -28.50 9.46
C GLN A 48 -7.46 -27.12 8.85
N TRP A 49 -6.80 -26.77 7.74
CA TRP A 49 -7.14 -25.54 7.00
C TRP A 49 -8.55 -25.59 6.40
N GLY A 50 -9.02 -26.76 5.98
CA GLY A 50 -10.36 -26.97 5.43
C GLY A 50 -11.50 -26.69 6.42
N HIS A 51 -11.23 -26.70 7.72
CA HIS A 51 -12.21 -26.35 8.75
C HIS A 51 -12.27 -24.85 9.06
N VAL A 52 -11.39 -24.03 8.49
CA VAL A 52 -11.37 -22.57 8.74
C VAL A 52 -12.25 -21.85 7.73
N LEU A 53 -13.29 -21.18 8.23
CA LEU A 53 -14.07 -20.24 7.43
C LEU A 53 -13.48 -18.83 7.52
N PHE A 54 -12.98 -18.32 6.40
CA PHE A 54 -12.50 -16.94 6.29
C PHE A 54 -13.65 -16.01 5.88
N THR A 55 -13.85 -14.93 6.64
CA THR A 55 -14.81 -13.87 6.31
C THR A 55 -14.11 -12.51 6.32
N ASP A 56 -14.42 -11.67 5.33
CA ASP A 56 -13.91 -10.30 5.24
C ASP A 56 -14.85 -9.45 4.37
N GLU A 57 -14.78 -8.13 4.53
CA GLU A 57 -15.52 -7.17 3.73
C GLU A 57 -14.58 -6.42 2.78
N SER A 58 -14.84 -6.50 1.47
CA SER A 58 -14.07 -5.76 0.47
C SER A 58 -14.92 -4.69 -0.22
N ARG A 59 -14.26 -3.57 -0.56
CA ARG A 59 -14.86 -2.50 -1.37
C ARG A 59 -14.49 -2.70 -2.83
N PHE A 60 -15.49 -2.78 -3.70
CA PHE A 60 -15.29 -2.84 -5.15
C PHE A 60 -15.49 -1.46 -5.77
N ASN A 61 -14.47 -0.98 -6.49
CA ASN A 61 -14.53 0.30 -7.22
C ASN A 61 -14.59 0.04 -8.74
N ILE A 62 -15.54 0.67 -9.43
CA ILE A 62 -15.72 0.57 -10.90
C ILE A 62 -14.56 1.24 -11.66
N GLN A 63 -13.96 2.28 -11.08
CA GLN A 63 -12.80 2.96 -11.62
C GLN A 63 -11.61 2.83 -10.67
N ASN A 64 -10.49 2.32 -11.18
CA ASN A 64 -9.28 2.14 -10.39
C ASN A 64 -8.36 3.36 -10.54
N ASP A 65 -8.50 4.34 -9.65
CA ASP A 65 -7.55 5.47 -9.54
C ASP A 65 -6.36 5.15 -8.60
N SER A 66 -6.03 3.88 -8.38
CA SER A 66 -4.84 3.52 -7.57
C SER A 66 -3.54 3.68 -8.35
N ARG A 67 -3.30 4.86 -8.94
CA ARG A 67 -2.02 5.20 -9.56
C ARG A 67 -0.99 5.46 -8.47
N ARG A 68 -0.36 4.39 -7.99
CA ARG A 68 0.77 4.49 -7.05
C ARG A 68 1.91 5.29 -7.71
N ALA A 69 2.28 6.41 -7.09
CA ALA A 69 3.39 7.24 -7.55
C ALA A 69 4.70 6.42 -7.59
N MET A 70 5.47 6.58 -8.68
CA MET A 70 6.79 5.99 -8.80
C MET A 70 7.81 6.84 -8.03
N ILE A 71 8.72 6.20 -7.30
CA ILE A 71 9.83 6.86 -6.60
C ILE A 71 11.16 6.45 -7.23
N TRP A 72 12.16 7.32 -7.18
CA TRP A 72 13.53 6.98 -7.53
C TRP A 72 14.25 6.47 -6.28
N ARG A 73 14.81 5.25 -6.32
CA ARG A 73 15.55 4.66 -5.20
C ARG A 73 16.65 3.73 -5.65
N GLU A 74 17.59 3.48 -4.74
CA GLU A 74 18.66 2.50 -4.94
C GLU A 74 18.12 1.05 -4.96
N PRO A 75 18.74 0.14 -5.70
CA PRO A 75 18.48 -1.30 -5.58
C PRO A 75 18.65 -1.80 -4.13
N GLY A 76 17.92 -2.84 -3.74
CA GLY A 76 18.02 -3.43 -2.40
C GLY A 76 17.39 -2.63 -1.24
N THR A 77 17.05 -1.34 -1.43
CA THR A 77 16.49 -0.49 -0.35
C THR A 77 14.96 -0.61 -0.18
N ARG A 78 14.36 -1.74 -0.60
CA ARG A 78 12.90 -1.87 -0.76
C ARG A 78 12.08 -1.57 0.49
N TYR A 79 12.54 -2.04 1.65
CA TYR A 79 11.88 -1.92 2.96
C TYR A 79 12.56 -0.93 3.88
N ARG A 80 13.65 -0.31 3.44
CA ARG A 80 14.33 0.71 4.22
C ARG A 80 13.50 1.99 4.10
N GLY A 81 12.98 2.49 5.22
CA GLY A 81 12.38 3.82 5.27
C GLY A 81 13.37 4.86 4.73
N PRO A 82 12.91 5.96 4.11
CA PRO A 82 13.82 6.98 3.61
C PRO A 82 14.75 7.43 4.75
N LYS A 83 16.07 7.22 4.62
CA LYS A 83 17.05 7.51 5.68
C LYS A 83 17.14 9.00 6.06
N ARG A 84 16.46 9.87 5.30
CA ARG A 84 16.44 11.32 5.48
C ARG A 84 15.08 11.83 5.01
N PRO A 85 14.47 12.83 5.67
CA PRO A 85 13.49 13.65 4.97
C PRO A 85 14.27 14.35 3.86
N LEU A 86 14.18 13.82 2.64
CA LEU A 86 14.64 14.49 1.43
C LEU A 86 13.73 15.71 1.23
N GLN A 87 13.93 16.74 2.05
CA GLN A 87 13.76 18.11 1.60
C GLN A 87 14.56 18.18 0.29
N ARG A 88 13.87 18.47 -0.83
CA ARG A 88 14.45 18.51 -2.19
C ARG A 88 14.74 17.09 -2.72
N TRP A 89 13.79 16.32 -3.25
CA TRP A 89 13.06 16.56 -4.50
C TRP A 89 11.78 15.71 -4.53
N ARG A 90 10.63 16.32 -4.26
CA ARG A 90 9.33 15.77 -4.65
C ARG A 90 9.05 16.22 -6.08
N VAL A 91 9.53 15.51 -7.09
CA VAL A 91 9.08 15.74 -8.47
C VAL A 91 7.84 14.89 -8.71
N THR A 92 6.72 15.31 -8.12
CA THR A 92 5.41 14.89 -8.59
C THR A 92 5.12 15.67 -9.87
N CYS A 93 5.12 14.99 -11.01
CA CYS A 93 4.48 15.51 -12.21
C CYS A 93 2.97 15.42 -11.95
N LEU A 94 2.42 16.39 -11.23
CA LEU A 94 0.96 16.53 -11.10
C LEU A 94 0.44 17.08 -12.42
N GLY A 95 -0.02 16.17 -13.29
CA GLY A 95 -1.05 16.51 -14.27
C GLY A 95 -2.31 16.84 -13.48
N ARG A 96 -2.71 18.11 -13.54
CA ARG A 96 -3.84 18.69 -12.82
C ARG A 96 -5.08 18.44 -13.67
N ASP A 97 -5.86 17.40 -13.38
CA ASP A 97 -7.18 17.24 -13.99
C ASP A 97 -8.24 17.78 -13.03
N SER A 98 -8.71 18.96 -13.40
CA SER A 98 -9.85 19.66 -12.82
C SER A 98 -11.12 18.84 -13.12
N ASN A 99 -11.66 18.11 -12.15
CA ASN A 99 -13.12 18.01 -12.06
C ASN A 99 -13.57 17.65 -10.64
N GLU A 100 -14.24 18.61 -10.03
CA GLU A 100 -14.80 18.57 -8.71
C GLU A 100 -16.30 18.32 -8.86
N ARG A 101 -16.80 17.13 -8.47
CA ARG A 101 -18.09 16.97 -7.78
C ARG A 101 -18.42 15.54 -7.32
N SER A 102 -18.52 15.45 -5.99
CA SER A 102 -19.51 14.72 -5.20
C SER A 102 -19.83 13.26 -5.56
N ASN A 103 -19.14 12.32 -4.92
CA ASN A 103 -19.70 11.00 -4.65
C ASN A 103 -19.93 10.87 -3.13
N ARG A 104 -21.10 11.31 -2.67
CA ARG A 104 -21.55 11.05 -1.28
C ARG A 104 -21.98 9.58 -1.21
N PRO A 105 -21.48 8.77 -0.25
CA PRO A 105 -21.97 7.40 -0.10
C PRO A 105 -23.40 7.42 0.44
N LEU A 106 -24.31 6.73 -0.26
CA LEU A 106 -25.64 6.44 0.24
C LEU A 106 -25.52 5.60 1.51
N ARG A 107 -25.99 6.16 2.62
CA ARG A 107 -25.98 5.53 3.95
C ARG A 107 -27.15 4.54 4.01
N VAL A 108 -26.90 3.26 3.75
CA VAL A 108 -27.90 2.20 3.97
C VAL A 108 -27.78 1.74 5.42
N ARG A 109 -28.79 2.07 6.23
CA ARG A 109 -28.90 1.69 7.65
C ARG A 109 -29.66 0.37 7.72
N TRP A 110 -28.98 -0.72 8.10
CA TRP A 110 -29.66 -1.95 8.49
C TRP A 110 -29.77 -1.98 10.01
N GLY A 111 -31.00 -2.04 10.51
CA GLY A 111 -31.30 -2.31 11.91
C GLY A 111 -31.72 -3.76 12.06
N PHE A 112 -31.22 -4.43 13.09
CA PHE A 112 -31.83 -5.65 13.59
C PHE A 112 -32.22 -5.42 15.05
N ARG A 113 -33.54 -5.44 15.26
CA ARG A 113 -34.22 -5.55 16.54
C ARG A 113 -34.09 -7.00 16.99
N HIS A 114 -33.66 -7.22 18.23
CA HIS A 114 -34.03 -8.43 18.97
C HIS A 114 -34.68 -8.00 20.28
N SER A 115 -35.67 -8.80 20.67
CA SER A 115 -36.79 -8.56 21.57
C SER A 115 -36.49 -7.88 22.90
#